data_AF-A0A8S0FRX1-F1
#
_entry.id   AF-A0A8S0FRX1-F1
#
_cell.length_a   1.000
_cell.length_b   1.000
_cell.length_c   1.000
_cell.angle_alpha   90.00
_cell.angle_beta   90.00
_cell.angle_gamma   90.00
#
_symmetry.space_group_name_H-M   'P 1'
#
loop_
_entity.id
_entity.type
_entity.pdbx_description
1 polymer ?
#
loop_
_entity_poly.entity_id
_entity_poly.type
_entity_poly.pdbx_seq_one_letter_code
_entity_poly.pdbx_strand_id
1 'polypeptide(L)'
;MSGAILDFRGASAPGNFRRLTKQVVEGDEVDGWPLEVAKKGKGEGSPIELALVRIKGAAYPKAIFGSTPTVTGKSHIEMLEDAADLTFRFYLTCPHCGEEQVLVFGFDGIEYGLKWDNSLQTNEAKSSSAYYQCCHCPEHFYYRDLEKAWSSGGAG
;
A
#
# COMPACT_ATOMS: atom_id res chain seq x y z
N MET A 1 16.02 -4.11 31.89
CA MET A 1 16.46 -4.10 30.49
C MET A 1 15.23 -4.38 29.64
N SER A 2 14.77 -3.40 28.86
CA SER A 2 13.69 -3.59 27.88
C SER A 2 14.29 -4.21 26.62
N GLY A 3 13.94 -5.46 26.34
CA GLY A 3 14.33 -6.17 25.12
C GLY A 3 13.15 -6.31 24.17
N ALA A 4 13.42 -6.40 22.87
CA ALA A 4 12.44 -6.71 21.83
C ALA A 4 12.90 -7.91 21.02
N ILE A 5 11.95 -8.73 20.54
CA ILE A 5 12.22 -9.90 19.69
C ILE A 5 11.45 -9.73 18.38
N LEU A 6 12.20 -9.65 17.28
CA LEU A 6 11.68 -9.61 15.92
C LEU A 6 11.81 -11.00 15.28
N ASP A 7 10.73 -11.48 14.64
CA ASP A 7 10.69 -12.76 13.93
C ASP A 7 10.28 -12.50 12.47
N PHE A 8 11.07 -12.97 11.51
CA PHE A 8 10.70 -12.98 10.09
C PHE A 8 10.15 -14.35 9.70
N ARG A 9 8.98 -14.37 9.06
CA ARG A 9 8.25 -15.60 8.72
C ARG A 9 7.58 -15.45 7.35
N GLY A 10 7.58 -16.52 6.56
CA GLY A 10 6.81 -16.56 5.31
C GLY A 10 5.34 -16.90 5.56
N ALA A 11 4.42 -16.33 4.78
CA ALA A 11 2.99 -16.52 4.98
C ALA A 11 2.42 -17.81 4.35
N SER A 12 3.18 -18.53 3.53
CA SER A 12 2.66 -19.69 2.77
C SER A 12 2.50 -20.98 3.59
N ALA A 13 3.02 -21.03 4.82
CA ALA A 13 3.02 -22.26 5.62
C ALA A 13 2.31 -22.05 6.97
N PRO A 14 1.27 -22.84 7.31
CA PRO A 14 0.51 -22.65 8.54
C PRO A 14 1.36 -22.75 9.82
N GLY A 15 2.43 -23.54 9.79
CA GLY A 15 3.36 -23.68 10.92
C GLY A 15 4.04 -22.37 11.33
N ASN A 16 4.17 -21.42 10.40
CA ASN A 16 4.84 -20.15 10.64
C ASN A 16 4.05 -19.19 11.53
N PHE A 17 2.73 -19.41 11.67
CA PHE A 17 1.87 -18.60 12.53
C PHE A 17 1.71 -19.19 13.93
N ARG A 18 2.35 -20.33 14.24
CA ARG A 18 2.13 -21.02 15.53
C ARG A 18 3.17 -20.62 16.57
N ARG A 19 2.81 -20.74 17.85
CA ARG A 19 3.71 -20.60 19.01
C ARG A 19 4.41 -19.24 19.10
N LEU A 20 3.77 -18.18 18.60
CA LEU A 20 4.23 -16.81 18.72
C LEU A 20 3.20 -16.01 19.52
N THR A 21 3.68 -15.14 20.40
CA THR A 21 2.89 -14.09 21.06
C THR A 21 3.63 -12.79 20.84
N LYS A 22 2.97 -11.81 20.23
CA LYS A 22 3.58 -10.57 19.75
C LYS A 22 2.78 -9.37 20.21
N GLN A 23 3.42 -8.20 20.27
CA GLN A 23 2.74 -6.92 20.46
C GLN A 23 2.34 -6.31 19.10
N VAL A 24 3.17 -6.54 18.07
CA VAL A 24 2.98 -6.01 16.72
C VAL A 24 3.13 -7.14 15.70
N VAL A 25 2.30 -7.13 14.66
CA VAL A 25 2.46 -7.97 13.47
C VAL A 25 2.46 -7.08 12.24
N GLU A 26 3.39 -7.34 11.34
CA GLU A 26 3.56 -6.62 10.09
C GLU A 26 3.53 -7.62 8.94
N GLY A 27 2.76 -7.33 7.89
CA GLY A 27 2.72 -8.11 6.66
C GLY A 27 3.00 -7.22 5.47
N ASP A 28 4.02 -7.58 4.71
CA ASP A 28 4.38 -6.92 3.46
C ASP A 28 3.91 -7.77 2.27
N GLU A 29 3.57 -7.10 1.18
CA GLU A 29 3.01 -7.69 -0.04
C GLU A 29 1.89 -8.71 0.23
N VAL A 30 0.94 -8.38 1.12
CA VAL A 30 -0.04 -9.36 1.61
C VAL A 30 -0.94 -9.95 0.52
N ASP A 31 -1.18 -9.26 -0.59
CA ASP A 31 -1.93 -9.80 -1.73
C ASP A 31 -1.18 -10.92 -2.47
N GLY A 32 0.13 -11.04 -2.29
CA GLY A 32 0.91 -12.18 -2.77
C GLY A 32 0.70 -13.45 -1.91
N TRP A 33 0.03 -13.35 -0.77
CA TRP A 33 -0.19 -14.47 0.13
C TRP A 33 -1.37 -15.33 -0.35
N PRO A 34 -1.36 -16.66 -0.07
CA PRO A 34 -2.53 -17.47 -0.36
C PRO A 34 -3.74 -16.97 0.44
N LEU A 35 -4.95 -17.03 -0.14
CA LEU A 35 -6.18 -16.69 0.59
C LEU A 35 -6.41 -17.63 1.79
N GLU A 36 -5.97 -18.88 1.66
CA GLU A 36 -6.01 -19.87 2.73
C GLU A 36 -4.66 -20.61 2.78
N VAL A 37 -4.10 -20.72 3.98
CA VAL A 37 -2.91 -21.56 4.19
C VAL A 37 -3.35 -23.00 4.39
N ALA A 38 -2.82 -23.91 3.58
CA ALA A 38 -3.13 -25.33 3.67
C ALA A 38 -1.88 -26.14 4.00
N LYS A 39 -2.04 -27.16 4.85
CA LYS A 39 -1.03 -28.21 5.03
C LYS A 39 -1.62 -29.54 4.59
N LYS A 40 -1.03 -30.15 3.55
CA LYS A 40 -1.46 -31.46 3.02
C LYS A 40 -2.96 -31.52 2.69
N GLY A 41 -3.50 -30.48 2.05
CA GLY A 41 -4.90 -30.43 1.61
C GLY A 41 -5.93 -30.15 2.72
N LYS A 42 -5.49 -29.89 3.96
CA LYS A 42 -6.36 -29.35 5.01
C LYS A 42 -6.12 -27.85 5.13
N GLY A 43 -7.15 -27.08 4.83
CA GLY A 43 -7.18 -25.65 5.05
C GLY A 43 -7.10 -25.31 6.54
N GLU A 44 -6.24 -24.37 6.90
CA GLU A 44 -6.08 -23.86 8.27
C GLU A 44 -6.55 -22.41 8.43
N GLY A 45 -7.20 -21.84 7.39
CA GLY A 45 -7.76 -20.49 7.39
C GLY A 45 -6.88 -19.43 6.75
N SER A 46 -7.31 -18.17 6.86
CA SER A 46 -6.62 -17.02 6.27
C SER A 46 -5.30 -16.73 7.00
N PRO A 47 -4.19 -16.47 6.27
CA PRO A 47 -2.93 -16.06 6.90
C PRO A 47 -3.06 -14.75 7.69
N ILE A 48 -3.91 -13.81 7.26
CA ILE A 48 -4.18 -12.56 7.99
C ILE A 48 -4.81 -12.87 9.35
N GLU A 49 -5.85 -13.70 9.39
CA GLU A 49 -6.51 -14.06 10.64
C GLU A 49 -5.58 -14.81 11.60
N LEU A 50 -4.76 -15.73 11.06
CA LEU A 50 -3.78 -16.47 11.85
C LEU A 50 -2.71 -15.55 12.45
N ALA A 51 -2.27 -14.54 11.70
CA ALA A 51 -1.39 -13.46 12.15
C ALA A 51 -2.03 -12.63 13.27
N LEU A 52 -3.27 -12.16 13.09
CA LEU A 52 -3.99 -11.36 14.09
C LEU A 52 -4.21 -12.10 15.42
N VAL A 53 -4.33 -13.43 15.40
CA VAL A 53 -4.40 -14.21 16.65
C VAL A 53 -3.13 -14.06 17.49
N ARG A 54 -1.97 -13.72 16.91
CA ARG A 54 -0.69 -13.60 17.65
C ARG A 54 -0.63 -12.39 18.57
N ILE A 55 -1.47 -11.39 18.33
CA ILE A 55 -1.52 -10.14 19.11
C ILE A 55 -2.69 -10.08 20.07
N LYS A 56 -3.57 -11.10 20.12
CA LYS A 56 -4.75 -11.11 21.01
C LYS A 56 -4.45 -10.93 22.50
N GLY A 57 -3.26 -11.34 22.95
CA GLY A 57 -2.82 -11.17 24.36
C GLY A 57 -2.01 -9.90 24.62
N ALA A 58 -1.81 -9.04 23.63
CA ALA A 58 -1.06 -7.80 23.78
C ALA A 58 -1.89 -6.75 24.51
N ALA A 59 -1.25 -5.91 25.33
CA ALA A 59 -1.93 -4.79 25.99
C ALA A 59 -2.31 -3.68 24.98
N TYR A 60 -1.46 -3.47 23.97
CA TYR A 60 -1.67 -2.50 22.89
C TYR A 60 -1.33 -3.16 21.54
N PRO A 61 -2.20 -4.07 21.04
CA PRO A 61 -1.95 -4.78 19.81
C PRO A 61 -1.88 -3.82 18.62
N LYS A 62 -0.91 -4.03 17.73
CA LYS A 62 -0.83 -3.35 16.44
C LYS A 62 -0.69 -4.36 15.30
N ALA A 63 -1.45 -4.16 14.24
CA ALA A 63 -1.31 -4.89 12.98
C ALA A 63 -1.10 -3.88 11.86
N ILE A 64 -0.11 -4.13 11.00
CA ILE A 64 0.20 -3.31 9.84
C ILE A 64 0.26 -4.24 8.64
N PHE A 65 -0.52 -3.97 7.61
CA PHE A 65 -0.52 -4.75 6.38
C PHE A 65 -0.38 -3.81 5.20
N GLY A 66 0.61 -4.07 4.34
CA GLY A 66 0.89 -3.31 3.14
C GLY A 66 0.79 -4.19 1.91
N SER A 67 0.16 -3.69 0.85
CA SER A 67 0.20 -4.32 -0.47
C SER A 67 -0.24 -3.37 -1.57
N THR A 68 0.01 -3.77 -2.81
CA THR A 68 -0.67 -3.19 -3.97
C THR A 68 -1.86 -4.10 -4.30
N PRO A 69 -3.11 -3.58 -4.36
CA PRO A 69 -4.27 -4.39 -4.69
C PRO A 69 -4.06 -5.13 -6.03
N THR A 70 -4.30 -6.44 -6.05
CA THR A 70 -4.08 -7.29 -7.23
C THR A 70 -5.37 -7.62 -7.98
N VAL A 71 -6.15 -8.57 -7.48
CA VAL A 71 -7.36 -9.08 -8.12
C VAL A 71 -8.56 -8.77 -7.22
N THR A 72 -9.49 -7.97 -7.74
CA THR A 72 -10.75 -7.63 -7.06
C THR A 72 -11.46 -8.88 -6.56
N GLY A 73 -11.86 -8.87 -5.27
CA GLY A 73 -12.52 -9.98 -4.59
C GLY A 73 -11.59 -11.13 -4.19
N LYS A 74 -10.29 -11.02 -4.47
CA LYS A 74 -9.22 -11.94 -4.03
C LYS A 74 -8.00 -11.20 -3.49
N SER A 75 -8.20 -9.96 -3.06
CA SER A 75 -7.16 -9.11 -2.49
C SER A 75 -7.33 -9.06 -0.97
N HIS A 76 -6.27 -9.40 -0.23
CA HIS A 76 -6.29 -9.30 1.22
C HIS A 76 -6.36 -7.84 1.65
N ILE A 77 -5.66 -6.95 0.94
CA ILE A 77 -5.66 -5.53 1.29
C ILE A 77 -7.01 -4.87 0.99
N GLU A 78 -7.70 -5.26 -0.09
CA GLU A 78 -9.07 -4.81 -0.40
C GLU A 78 -10.06 -5.26 0.67
N MET A 79 -10.02 -6.53 1.10
CA MET A 79 -10.88 -7.02 2.18
C MET A 79 -10.63 -6.29 3.52
N LEU A 80 -9.38 -5.90 3.79
CA LEU A 80 -9.03 -5.12 4.97
C LEU A 80 -9.48 -3.66 4.85
N GLU A 81 -9.38 -3.06 3.66
CA GLU A 81 -9.89 -1.72 3.38
C GLU A 81 -11.42 -1.66 3.51
N ASP A 82 -12.14 -2.62 2.94
CA ASP A 82 -13.61 -2.71 3.00
C ASP A 82 -14.13 -2.86 4.43
N ALA A 83 -13.35 -3.50 5.29
CA ALA A 83 -13.68 -3.69 6.70
C ALA A 83 -13.21 -2.54 7.61
N ALA A 84 -12.51 -1.53 7.08
CA ALA A 84 -11.96 -0.44 7.87
C ALA A 84 -13.05 0.56 8.30
N ASP A 85 -12.98 1.02 9.55
CA ASP A 85 -13.87 2.10 10.04
C ASP A 85 -13.57 3.44 9.37
N LEU A 86 -12.31 3.67 9.00
CA LEU A 86 -11.80 4.91 8.42
C LEU A 86 -10.78 4.61 7.32
N THR A 87 -10.99 5.23 6.16
CA THR A 87 -10.06 5.19 5.03
C THR A 87 -9.41 6.55 4.84
N PHE A 88 -8.09 6.58 4.88
CA PHE A 88 -7.31 7.78 4.58
C PHE A 88 -6.76 7.69 3.17
N ARG A 89 -6.78 8.80 2.44
CA ARG A 89 -6.18 8.90 1.12
C ARG A 89 -5.07 9.94 1.15
N PHE A 90 -4.00 9.65 0.43
CA PHE A 90 -2.94 10.62 0.20
C PHE A 90 -3.37 11.59 -0.91
N TYR A 91 -3.40 12.88 -0.58
CA TYR A 91 -3.72 13.95 -1.52
C TYR A 91 -2.44 14.67 -1.95
N LEU A 92 -2.32 14.86 -3.27
CA LEU A 92 -1.28 15.62 -3.93
C LEU A 92 -1.82 17.04 -4.21
N THR A 93 -1.16 18.06 -3.67
CA THR A 93 -1.44 19.46 -4.01
C THR A 93 -0.76 19.82 -5.32
N CYS A 94 -1.50 20.35 -6.29
CA CYS A 94 -0.91 20.85 -7.53
C CYS A 94 -0.13 22.17 -7.27
N PRO A 95 1.16 22.28 -7.64
CA PRO A 95 1.94 23.50 -7.42
C PRO A 95 1.51 24.68 -8.29
N HIS A 96 0.66 24.44 -9.30
CA HIS A 96 0.21 25.48 -10.25
C HIS A 96 -1.14 26.09 -9.88
N CYS A 97 -2.12 25.25 -9.51
CA CYS A 97 -3.46 25.72 -9.15
C CYS A 97 -3.77 25.65 -7.64
N GLY A 98 -2.97 24.96 -6.84
CA GLY A 98 -3.17 24.81 -5.39
C GLY A 98 -4.23 23.78 -4.99
N GLU A 99 -5.00 23.24 -5.93
CA GLU A 99 -6.04 22.24 -5.64
C GLU A 99 -5.45 20.87 -5.28
N GLU A 100 -6.14 20.16 -4.38
CA GLU A 100 -5.77 18.81 -3.95
C GLU A 100 -6.41 17.73 -4.83
N GLN A 101 -5.68 16.65 -5.08
CA GLN A 101 -6.14 15.51 -5.87
C GLN A 101 -5.54 14.20 -5.37
N VAL A 102 -6.26 13.09 -5.49
CA VAL A 102 -5.71 11.77 -5.16
C VAL A 102 -4.69 11.36 -6.22
N LEU A 103 -3.62 10.67 -5.80
CA LEU A 103 -2.66 10.05 -6.72
C LEU A 103 -3.36 8.96 -7.54
N VAL A 104 -3.36 9.12 -8.86
CA VAL A 104 -3.89 8.15 -9.83
C VAL A 104 -2.80 7.79 -10.83
N PHE A 105 -2.69 6.51 -11.17
CA PHE A 105 -1.86 6.06 -12.28
C PHE A 105 -2.60 6.35 -13.60
N GLY A 106 -1.99 7.15 -14.48
CA GLY A 106 -2.60 7.58 -15.74
C GLY A 106 -2.55 6.50 -16.82
N PHE A 107 -3.37 5.44 -16.66
CA PHE A 107 -3.54 4.40 -17.67
C PHE A 107 -4.26 4.91 -18.93
N ASP A 108 -4.28 4.10 -19.98
CA ASP A 108 -4.95 4.42 -21.24
C ASP A 108 -6.41 4.85 -21.02
N GLY A 109 -6.75 6.04 -21.53
CA GLY A 109 -8.09 6.63 -21.39
C GLY A 109 -8.26 7.57 -20.19
N ILE A 110 -7.28 7.68 -19.30
CA ILE A 110 -7.30 8.66 -18.20
C ILE A 110 -6.53 9.92 -18.62
N GLU A 111 -7.17 11.09 -18.58
CA GLU A 111 -6.56 12.35 -19.01
C GLU A 111 -5.53 12.90 -18.02
N TYR A 112 -5.66 12.58 -16.72
CA TYR A 112 -4.79 13.03 -15.64
C TYR A 112 -4.00 11.86 -15.00
N GLY A 113 -3.19 12.14 -13.99
CA GLY A 113 -2.43 11.12 -13.23
C GLY A 113 -0.96 11.01 -13.62
N LEU A 114 -0.28 9.99 -13.08
CA LEU A 114 1.11 9.68 -13.39
C LEU A 114 1.26 9.20 -14.83
N LYS A 115 2.06 9.92 -15.62
CA LYS A 115 2.30 9.68 -17.05
C LYS A 115 3.79 9.80 -17.37
N TRP A 116 4.17 9.37 -18.56
CA TRP A 116 5.53 9.48 -19.10
C TRP A 116 5.48 9.62 -20.62
N ASP A 117 6.58 10.04 -21.22
CA ASP A 117 6.71 10.15 -22.67
C ASP A 117 6.83 8.77 -23.31
N ASN A 118 5.73 8.29 -23.89
CA ASN A 118 5.66 7.01 -24.58
C ASN A 118 6.42 6.98 -25.93
N SER A 119 6.90 8.11 -26.44
CA SER A 119 7.72 8.17 -27.66
C SER A 119 9.15 7.69 -27.45
N LEU A 120 9.62 7.64 -26.19
CA LEU A 120 10.96 7.18 -25.83
C LEU A 120 11.07 5.65 -25.95
N GLN A 121 12.24 5.15 -26.34
CA GLN A 121 12.40 3.72 -26.70
C GLN A 121 12.73 2.81 -25.52
N THR A 122 13.44 3.29 -24.50
CA THR A 122 13.88 2.46 -23.36
C THR A 122 13.01 2.70 -22.13
N ASN A 123 12.87 1.70 -21.27
CA ASN A 123 12.12 1.83 -20.02
C ASN A 123 12.77 2.86 -19.09
N GLU A 124 14.10 2.97 -19.11
CA GLU A 124 14.87 3.95 -18.34
C GLU A 124 14.58 5.39 -18.82
N ALA A 125 14.50 5.60 -20.14
CA ALA A 125 14.17 6.91 -20.70
C ALA A 125 12.71 7.28 -20.40
N LYS A 126 11.77 6.35 -20.59
CA LYS A 126 10.36 6.55 -20.24
C LYS A 126 10.19 6.90 -18.76
N SER A 127 10.73 6.09 -17.86
CA SER A 127 10.63 6.34 -16.41
C SER A 127 11.25 7.68 -15.99
N SER A 128 12.36 8.08 -16.62
CA SER A 128 12.99 9.40 -16.35
C SER A 128 12.15 10.59 -16.82
N SER A 129 11.24 10.38 -17.76
CA SER A 129 10.31 11.41 -18.26
C SER A 129 9.01 11.52 -17.45
N ALA A 130 8.88 10.75 -16.36
CA ALA A 130 7.64 10.68 -15.61
C ALA A 130 7.21 12.04 -15.03
N TYR A 131 5.95 12.39 -15.22
CA TYR A 131 5.30 13.59 -14.70
C TYR A 131 3.90 13.26 -14.20
N TYR A 132 3.33 14.15 -13.39
CA TYR A 132 1.95 14.04 -12.94
C TYR A 132 1.09 15.10 -13.64
N GLN A 133 0.07 14.66 -14.38
CA GLN A 133 -0.91 15.54 -15.01
C GLN A 133 -2.02 15.86 -14.02
N CYS A 134 -2.28 17.16 -13.77
CA CYS A 134 -3.33 17.59 -12.85
C CYS A 134 -4.73 17.35 -13.44
N CYS A 135 -5.70 17.02 -12.58
CA CYS A 135 -7.11 16.87 -12.93
C CYS A 135 -7.91 18.18 -12.88
N HIS A 136 -7.35 19.24 -12.25
CA HIS A 136 -8.01 20.54 -12.07
C HIS A 136 -7.50 21.62 -13.03
N CYS A 137 -6.33 21.42 -13.66
CA CYS A 137 -5.73 22.38 -14.59
C CYS A 137 -4.94 21.67 -15.70
N PRO A 138 -4.68 22.33 -16.85
CA PRO A 138 -3.97 21.72 -17.98
C PRO A 138 -2.49 21.47 -17.72
N GLU A 139 -1.92 22.03 -16.65
CA GLU A 139 -0.50 21.90 -16.34
C GLU A 139 -0.13 20.53 -15.73
N HIS A 140 1.08 20.07 -16.04
CA HIS A 140 1.71 18.94 -15.36
C HIS A 140 2.85 19.41 -14.46
N PHE A 141 3.27 18.56 -13.54
CA PHE A 141 4.39 18.84 -12.64
C PHE A 141 5.23 17.60 -12.39
N TYR A 142 6.49 17.79 -12.05
CA TYR A 142 7.42 16.72 -11.71
C TYR A 142 7.49 16.53 -10.20
N TYR A 143 8.02 15.39 -9.76
CA TYR A 143 8.24 15.12 -8.33
C TYR A 143 9.02 16.26 -7.63
N ARG A 144 10.04 16.81 -8.30
CA ARG A 144 10.83 17.96 -7.80
C ARG A 144 10.03 19.23 -7.56
N ASP A 145 8.86 19.38 -8.20
CA ASP A 145 8.02 20.57 -8.04
C ASP A 145 7.13 20.47 -6.78
N LEU A 146 6.99 19.28 -6.19
CA LEU A 146 6.20 19.06 -4.96
C LEU A 146 6.82 19.74 -3.74
N GLU A 147 8.14 19.93 -3.70
CA GLU A 147 8.80 20.67 -2.61
C GLU A 147 8.25 22.10 -2.49
N LYS A 148 7.92 22.73 -3.62
CA LYS A 148 7.33 24.07 -3.66
C LYS A 148 5.90 24.05 -3.09
N ALA A 149 5.12 23.02 -3.42
CA ALA A 149 3.77 22.85 -2.90
C ALA A 149 3.76 22.64 -1.37
N TRP A 150 4.65 21.77 -0.86
CA TRP A 150 4.72 21.50 0.58
C TRP A 150 5.28 22.68 1.39
N SER A 151 6.20 23.45 0.82
CA SER A 151 6.77 24.64 1.47
C SER A 151 5.80 25.83 1.53
N SER A 152 4.74 25.84 0.71
CA SER A 152 3.83 26.98 0.58
C SER A 152 2.52 26.84 1.37
N GLY A 153 2.29 25.73 2.09
CA GLY A 153 1.14 25.66 3.02
C GLY A 153 0.61 24.28 3.39
N GLY A 154 1.46 23.26 3.59
CA GLY A 154 1.01 21.95 4.11
C GLY A 154 0.70 21.96 5.62
N ALA A 155 -0.25 22.78 6.06
CA ALA A 155 -0.82 22.75 7.41
C ALA A 155 -2.30 23.16 7.34
N GLY A 156 -3.13 22.22 6.88
CA GLY A 156 -4.57 22.21 7.12
C GLY A 156 -4.90 21.14 8.13
#